data_AF-D4X8A5-F1
#
_entry.id   AF-D4X8A5-F1
#
_cell.length_a   1.000
_cell.length_b   1.000
_cell.length_c   1.000
_cell.angle_alpha   90.00
_cell.angle_beta   90.00
_cell.angle_gamma   90.00
#
_symmetry.space_group_name_H-M   'P 1'
#
loop_
_entity.id
_entity.type
_entity.pdbx_description
1 polymer ?
#
loop_
_entity_poly.entity_id
_entity_poly.type
_entity_poly.pdbx_seq_one_letter_code
_entity_poly.pdbx_strand_id
1 'polypeptide(L)'
;MTCVIEPGRFRAPRDEREQDFVAGDQALRALFPETAAVRVIVSHMRPEPTLGLMRRIDTGARQTRALGYQARGGTLDVAGMLFANRCTWAHVAAEAAQGLGVDPQSLLSAEEWAAVQGRGDPRVITVSA
;
A
#
# COMPACT_ATOMS: atom_id res chain seq x y z
N MET A 1 -6.51 2.98 8.82
CA MET A 1 -5.63 3.44 7.72
C MET A 1 -4.83 4.62 8.23
N THR A 2 -3.52 4.66 7.99
CA THR A 2 -2.63 5.77 8.39
C THR A 2 -2.20 6.53 7.14
N CYS A 3 -2.40 7.85 7.11
CA CYS A 3 -1.92 8.70 6.02
C CYS A 3 -0.54 9.26 6.38
N VAL A 4 0.41 9.19 5.45
CA VAL A 4 1.79 9.63 5.65
C VAL A 4 2.09 10.78 4.70
N ILE A 5 2.27 11.98 5.27
CA ILE A 5 2.59 13.20 4.50
C ILE A 5 4.11 13.42 4.44
N GLU A 6 4.82 13.13 5.53
CA GLU A 6 6.27 13.31 5.65
C GLU A 6 7.00 11.96 5.76
N PRO A 7 7.07 11.17 4.67
CA PRO A 7 7.66 9.83 4.74
C PRO A 7 9.13 9.84 5.18
N GLY A 8 9.85 10.93 4.93
CA GLY A 8 11.24 11.10 5.37
C GLY A 8 11.43 11.04 6.89
N ARG A 9 10.38 11.22 7.69
CA ARG A 9 10.46 11.09 9.16
C ARG A 9 10.48 9.64 9.63
N PHE A 10 10.08 8.68 8.80
CA PHE A 10 9.97 7.27 9.21
C PHE A 10 11.17 6.41 8.78
N ARG A 11 12.20 7.03 8.18
CA ARG A 11 13.42 6.34 7.77
C ARG A 11 14.41 6.15 8.92
N ALA A 12 15.43 5.34 8.69
CA ALA A 12 16.62 5.34 9.55
C ALA A 12 17.43 6.64 9.33
N PRO A 13 17.82 7.34 10.41
CA PRO A 13 18.75 8.45 10.30
C PRO A 13 20.13 7.93 9.90
N ARG A 14 20.89 8.74 9.16
CA ARG A 14 22.23 8.40 8.67
C ARG A 14 23.32 8.98 9.54
N ASP A 15 23.01 10.02 10.30
CA ASP A 15 23.89 10.72 11.22
C ASP A 15 23.11 11.30 12.40
N GLU A 16 23.82 11.90 13.35
CA GLU A 16 23.26 12.52 14.56
C GLU A 16 22.34 13.70 14.26
N ARG A 17 22.59 14.45 13.17
CA ARG A 17 21.73 15.59 12.82
C ARG A 17 20.38 15.10 12.35
N GLU A 18 20.34 14.03 11.56
CA GLU A 18 19.09 13.45 11.08
C GLU A 18 18.28 12.77 12.17
N GLN A 19 18.93 12.29 13.23
CA GLN A 19 18.26 11.70 14.39
C GLN A 19 17.21 12.66 14.99
N ASP A 20 17.49 13.96 14.98
CA ASP A 20 16.60 14.99 15.52
C ASP A 20 15.33 15.23 14.67
N PHE A 21 15.31 14.77 13.42
CA PHE A 21 14.19 15.00 12.49
C PHE A 21 13.32 13.75 12.25
N VAL A 22 13.84 12.56 12.53
CA VAL A 22 13.08 11.31 12.37
C VAL A 22 12.15 11.06 13.56
N ALA A 23 11.08 10.31 13.34
CA ALA A 23 10.21 9.85 14.40
C ALA A 23 10.95 8.83 15.30
N GLY A 24 10.83 9.03 16.61
CA GLY A 24 11.30 8.08 17.61
C GLY A 24 10.43 6.83 17.68
N ASP A 25 10.96 5.78 18.30
CA ASP A 25 10.35 4.44 18.27
C ASP A 25 8.97 4.39 18.93
N GLN A 26 8.72 5.21 19.96
CA GLN A 26 7.40 5.31 20.58
C GLN A 26 6.34 5.79 19.58
N ALA A 27 6.66 6.83 18.79
CA ALA A 27 5.76 7.35 17.77
C ALA A 27 5.56 6.34 16.63
N LEU A 28 6.63 5.63 16.24
CA LEU A 28 6.52 4.55 15.26
C LEU A 28 5.58 3.45 15.72
N ARG A 29 5.75 2.92 16.94
CA ARG A 29 4.88 1.85 17.48
C ARG A 29 3.43 2.28 17.63
N ALA A 30 3.18 3.54 17.97
CA ALA A 30 1.83 4.07 18.07
C ALA A 30 1.13 4.15 16.69
N LEU A 31 1.85 4.58 15.65
CA LEU A 31 1.31 4.75 14.29
C LEU A 31 1.32 3.45 13.47
N PHE A 32 2.30 2.59 13.71
CA PHE A 32 2.61 1.37 12.98
C PHE A 32 2.91 0.25 13.98
N PRO A 33 1.89 -0.28 14.67
CA PRO A 33 2.09 -1.28 15.69
C PRO A 33 2.72 -2.54 15.11
N GLU A 34 3.64 -3.15 15.87
CA GLU A 34 4.32 -4.39 15.53
C GLU A 34 3.37 -5.60 15.53
N THR A 35 2.17 -5.46 16.11
CA THR A 35 1.11 -6.47 16.09
C THR A 35 0.46 -6.65 14.71
N ALA A 36 0.68 -5.72 13.77
CA ALA A 36 0.20 -5.86 12.41
C ALA A 36 0.96 -6.98 11.69
N ALA A 37 0.28 -8.09 11.39
CA ALA A 37 0.87 -9.23 10.69
C ALA A 37 1.31 -8.90 9.26
N VAL A 38 0.62 -7.96 8.60
CA VAL A 38 0.80 -7.56 7.19
C VAL A 38 0.61 -6.06 7.08
N ARG A 39 1.43 -5.40 6.27
CA ARG A 39 1.27 -3.98 5.95
C ARG A 39 1.26 -3.77 4.45
N VAL A 40 0.18 -3.18 3.95
CA VAL A 40 0.08 -2.72 2.56
C VAL A 40 0.43 -1.23 2.52
N ILE A 41 1.53 -0.92 1.85
CA ILE A 41 2.01 0.45 1.65
C ILE A 41 1.55 0.90 0.26
N VAL A 42 0.78 1.98 0.20
CA VAL A 42 0.31 2.55 -1.06
C VAL A 42 1.00 3.90 -1.26
N SER A 43 1.71 4.08 -2.38
CA SER A 43 2.39 5.33 -2.70
C SER A 43 1.95 5.89 -4.05
N HIS A 44 1.99 7.22 -4.17
CA HIS A 44 1.69 7.90 -5.43
C HIS A 44 2.74 7.59 -6.51
N MET A 45 3.99 7.43 -6.08
CA MET A 45 5.14 7.17 -6.94
C MET A 45 5.32 5.66 -7.16
N ARG A 46 6.45 5.28 -7.77
CA ARG A 46 6.90 3.89 -7.80
C ARG A 46 7.07 3.35 -6.37
N PRO A 47 6.63 2.12 -6.06
CA PRO A 47 6.66 1.61 -4.69
C PRO A 47 8.07 1.31 -4.16
N GLU A 48 9.04 1.03 -5.02
CA GLU A 48 10.37 0.53 -4.64
C GLU A 48 11.16 1.52 -3.78
N PRO A 49 11.25 2.83 -4.10
CA PRO A 49 11.94 3.76 -3.22
C PRO A 49 11.16 4.04 -1.92
N THR A 50 9.82 3.95 -1.94
CA THR A 50 9.02 4.03 -0.71
C THR A 50 9.35 2.87 0.22
N LEU A 51 9.45 1.64 -0.28
CA LEU A 51 9.85 0.47 0.50
C LEU A 51 11.24 0.64 1.13
N GLY A 52 12.22 1.16 0.37
CA GLY A 52 13.55 1.46 0.90
C GLY A 52 13.54 2.52 2.01
N LEU A 53 12.67 3.52 1.91
CA LEU A 53 12.51 4.57 2.92
C LEU A 53 11.78 4.08 4.18
N MET A 54 10.80 3.17 4.02
CA MET A 54 9.89 2.71 5.08
C MET A 54 10.39 1.49 5.85
N ARG A 55 11.67 1.12 5.74
CA ARG A 55 12.23 -0.10 6.35
C ARG A 55 11.99 -0.22 7.86
N ARG A 56 11.92 0.89 8.60
CA ARG A 56 11.65 0.88 10.05
C ARG A 56 10.20 0.55 10.40
N ILE A 57 9.28 0.68 9.45
CA ILE A 57 7.85 0.48 9.66
C ILE A 57 7.28 -0.64 8.79
N ASP A 58 8.12 -1.38 8.06
CA ASP A 58 7.66 -2.52 7.27
C ASP A 58 7.41 -3.75 8.16
N THR A 59 6.76 -4.77 7.60
CA THR A 59 6.47 -6.05 8.26
C THR A 59 7.38 -7.18 7.76
N GLY A 60 8.53 -6.83 7.16
CA GLY A 60 9.44 -7.78 6.52
C GLY A 60 9.06 -8.11 5.07
N ALA A 61 9.96 -8.80 4.36
CA ALA A 61 9.86 -8.99 2.91
C ALA A 61 8.69 -9.87 2.44
N ARG A 62 8.18 -10.76 3.30
CA ARG A 62 7.05 -11.65 2.94
C ARG A 62 5.69 -11.02 3.25
N GLN A 63 5.63 -10.17 4.28
CA GLN A 63 4.37 -9.62 4.80
C GLN A 63 4.16 -8.14 4.44
N THR A 64 5.17 -7.45 3.94
CA THR A 64 5.01 -6.10 3.40
C THR A 64 4.58 -6.17 1.95
N ARG A 65 3.45 -5.56 1.62
CA ARG A 65 2.98 -5.37 0.24
C ARG A 65 3.15 -3.91 -0.13
N ALA A 66 3.46 -3.62 -1.39
CA ALA A 66 3.58 -2.26 -1.86
C ALA A 66 2.89 -2.08 -3.20
N LEU A 67 2.06 -1.05 -3.28
CA LEU A 67 1.33 -0.64 -4.46
C LEU A 67 1.70 0.80 -4.80
N GLY A 68 1.77 1.09 -6.09
CA GLY A 68 2.10 2.42 -6.59
C GLY A 68 2.16 2.43 -8.11
N TYR A 69 2.78 3.46 -8.67
CA TYR A 69 2.85 3.65 -10.12
C TYR A 69 3.63 2.51 -10.82
N GLN A 70 2.97 1.83 -11.75
CA GLN A 70 3.51 0.70 -12.54
C GLN A 70 3.84 1.08 -13.99
N ALA A 71 3.94 2.38 -14.30
CA ALA A 71 4.09 2.87 -15.67
C ALA A 71 2.95 2.44 -16.61
N ARG A 72 1.73 2.39 -16.06
CA ARG A 72 0.50 2.16 -16.82
C ARG A 72 -0.35 3.43 -16.80
N GLY A 73 -0.95 3.77 -17.95
CA GLY A 73 -1.76 4.98 -18.07
C GLY A 73 -2.32 5.19 -19.48
N GLY A 74 -2.85 6.39 -19.71
CA GLY A 74 -3.50 6.84 -20.94
C GLY A 74 -4.34 8.08 -20.64
N THR A 75 -5.27 8.42 -21.53
CA THR A 75 -6.28 9.47 -21.25
C THR A 75 -7.39 8.90 -20.37
N LEU A 76 -7.06 8.62 -19.12
CA LEU A 76 -7.95 8.05 -18.10
C LEU A 76 -8.24 9.08 -17.01
N ASP A 77 -9.37 8.94 -16.34
CA ASP A 77 -9.64 9.67 -15.11
C ASP A 77 -8.87 9.08 -13.92
N VAL A 78 -9.06 9.63 -12.71
CA VAL A 78 -8.35 9.17 -11.50
C VAL A 78 -8.63 7.68 -11.23
N ALA A 79 -9.89 7.25 -11.36
CA ALA A 79 -10.30 5.90 -11.06
C ALA A 79 -9.71 4.89 -12.06
N GLY A 80 -9.71 5.24 -13.35
CA GLY A 80 -9.05 4.48 -14.40
C GLY A 80 -7.53 4.43 -14.22
N MET A 81 -6.89 5.53 -13.81
CA MET A 81 -5.45 5.54 -13.51
C MET A 81 -5.09 4.64 -12.31
N LEU A 82 -5.92 4.62 -11.26
CA LEU A 82 -5.74 3.70 -10.14
C LEU A 82 -5.91 2.24 -10.56
N PHE A 83 -6.93 1.94 -11.37
CA PHE A 83 -7.13 0.59 -11.91
C PHE A 83 -5.95 0.15 -12.78
N ALA A 84 -5.51 1.00 -13.71
CA ALA A 84 -4.39 0.69 -14.61
C ALA A 84 -3.09 0.38 -13.86
N ASN A 85 -2.89 1.01 -12.70
CA ASN A 85 -1.72 0.78 -11.83
C ASN A 85 -2.01 -0.21 -10.68
N ARG A 86 -3.14 -0.91 -10.69
CA ARG A 86 -3.54 -1.92 -9.69
C ARG A 86 -3.56 -1.36 -8.26
N CYS A 87 -4.05 -0.13 -8.12
CA CYS A 87 -4.06 0.66 -6.88
C CYS A 87 -5.47 1.07 -6.43
N THR A 88 -6.53 0.42 -6.93
CA THR A 88 -7.89 0.66 -6.39
C THR A 88 -8.05 0.06 -5.00
N TRP A 89 -9.12 0.43 -4.29
CA TRP A 89 -9.42 -0.10 -2.96
C TRP A 89 -9.45 -1.65 -2.94
N ALA A 90 -9.98 -2.28 -3.99
CA ALA A 90 -10.09 -3.74 -4.09
C ALA A 90 -8.73 -4.41 -4.31
N HIS A 91 -7.83 -3.77 -5.07
CA HIS A 91 -6.46 -4.26 -5.19
C HIS A 91 -5.72 -4.20 -3.84
N VAL A 92 -5.91 -3.13 -3.06
CA VAL A 92 -5.35 -3.00 -1.71
C VAL A 92 -5.89 -4.08 -0.79
N ALA A 93 -7.21 -4.34 -0.82
CA ALA A 93 -7.84 -5.39 -0.02
C ALA A 93 -7.34 -6.79 -0.40
N ALA A 94 -7.18 -7.07 -1.70
CA ALA A 94 -6.66 -8.33 -2.19
C ALA A 94 -5.20 -8.57 -1.74
N GLU A 95 -4.32 -7.57 -1.81
CA GLU A 95 -2.95 -7.67 -1.32
C GLU A 95 -2.90 -7.92 0.20
N ALA A 96 -3.80 -7.30 0.96
CA ALA A 96 -3.92 -7.55 2.39
C ALA A 96 -4.34 -9.01 2.69
N ALA A 97 -5.38 -9.51 2.02
CA ALA A 97 -5.85 -10.89 2.17
C ALA A 97 -4.74 -11.90 1.83
N GLN A 98 -4.08 -11.72 0.69
CA GLN A 98 -2.99 -12.58 0.25
C GLN A 98 -1.77 -12.50 1.18
N GLY A 99 -1.46 -11.32 1.72
CA GLY A 99 -0.46 -11.15 2.77
C GLY A 99 -0.78 -11.97 4.01
N LEU A 100 -2.06 -12.04 4.39
CA LEU A 100 -2.55 -12.78 5.55
C LEU A 100 -2.71 -14.28 5.27
N GLY A 101 -2.51 -14.74 4.03
CA GLY A 101 -2.76 -16.12 3.63
C GLY A 101 -4.25 -16.48 3.59
N VAL A 102 -5.12 -15.48 3.45
CA VAL A 102 -6.57 -15.62 3.36
C VAL A 102 -7.00 -15.50 1.90
N ASP A 103 -8.03 -16.25 1.50
CA ASP A 103 -8.63 -16.14 0.18
C ASP A 103 -9.23 -14.72 -0.04
N PRO A 104 -8.80 -13.96 -1.06
CA PRO A 104 -9.39 -12.66 -1.40
C PRO A 104 -10.91 -12.70 -1.59
N GLN A 105 -11.47 -13.82 -2.01
CA GLN A 105 -12.92 -13.98 -2.19
C GLN A 105 -13.69 -14.06 -0.87
N SER A 106 -13.01 -14.12 0.28
CA SER A 106 -13.62 -13.91 1.59
C SER A 106 -13.90 -12.43 1.90
N LEU A 107 -13.22 -11.51 1.19
CA LEU A 107 -13.37 -10.06 1.34
C LEU A 107 -14.03 -9.39 0.14
N LEU A 108 -13.90 -9.99 -1.04
CA LEU A 108 -14.38 -9.46 -2.32
C LEU A 108 -15.45 -10.39 -2.90
N SER A 109 -16.48 -9.81 -3.50
CA SER A 109 -17.42 -10.57 -4.32
C SER A 109 -16.71 -11.21 -5.53
N ALA A 110 -17.38 -12.19 -6.16
CA ALA A 110 -16.85 -12.83 -7.36
C ALA A 110 -16.59 -11.82 -8.50
N GLU A 111 -17.44 -10.79 -8.64
CA GLU A 111 -17.30 -9.74 -9.65
C GLU A 111 -16.12 -8.81 -9.34
N GLU A 112 -15.98 -8.36 -8.10
CA GLU A 112 -14.84 -7.54 -7.68
C GLU A 112 -13.52 -8.29 -7.81
N TRP A 113 -13.48 -9.57 -7.44
CA TRP A 113 -12.30 -10.40 -7.61
C TRP A 113 -11.96 -10.66 -9.09
N ALA A 114 -12.96 -10.83 -9.95
CA ALA A 114 -12.74 -10.89 -11.39
C ALA A 114 -12.13 -9.58 -11.91
N ALA A 115 -12.66 -8.43 -11.47
CA ALA A 115 -12.16 -7.11 -11.86
C ALA A 115 -10.71 -6.87 -11.38
N VAL A 116 -10.34 -7.28 -10.17
CA VAL A 116 -8.95 -7.22 -9.65
C VAL A 116 -7.99 -8.07 -10.51
N GLN A 117 -8.48 -9.15 -11.11
CA GLN A 117 -7.73 -9.98 -12.05
C GLN A 117 -7.75 -9.44 -13.49
N GLY A 118 -8.33 -8.27 -13.73
CA GLY A 118 -8.45 -7.67 -15.06
C GLY A 118 -9.51 -8.33 -15.95
N ARG A 119 -10.52 -8.98 -15.35
CA ARG A 119 -11.63 -9.64 -16.06
C ARG A 119 -12.97 -9.00 -15.67
N GLY A 120 -13.94 -9.02 -16.56
CA GLY A 120 -15.26 -8.45 -16.28
C GLY A 120 -15.27 -6.92 -16.27
N ASP A 121 -16.25 -6.33 -15.58
CA ASP A 121 -16.45 -4.88 -15.53
C ASP A 121 -15.54 -4.21 -14.50
N PRO A 122 -14.56 -3.36 -14.90
CA PRO A 122 -13.69 -2.68 -13.94
C PRO A 122 -14.46 -1.70 -13.03
N ARG A 123 -15.66 -1.25 -13.44
CA ARG A 123 -16.43 -0.24 -12.70
C ARG A 123 -16.76 -0.68 -11.29
N VAL A 124 -16.95 -1.98 -11.07
CA VAL A 124 -17.28 -2.54 -9.74
C VAL A 124 -16.18 -2.30 -8.69
N ILE A 125 -14.93 -2.02 -9.11
CA ILE A 125 -13.81 -1.68 -8.21
C ILE A 125 -13.21 -0.29 -8.44
N THR A 126 -13.83 0.54 -9.29
CA THR A 126 -13.42 1.92 -9.54
C THR A 126 -14.45 2.95 -9.07
N VAL A 127 -15.60 2.51 -8.55
CA VAL A 127 -16.46 3.38 -7.75
C VAL A 127 -15.78 3.66 -6.41
N SER A 128 -15.73 4.94 -6.02
CA SER A 128 -15.40 5.31 -4.65
C SER A 128 -16.54 4.85 -3.73
N ALA A 129 -16.20 4.08 -2.71
CA ALA A 129 -17.10 3.79 -1.59
C ALA A 129 -17.38 5.04 -0.76
#